data_AF-A0A4P9ZJ55-F1
#
_entry.id   AF-A0A4P9ZJ55-F1
#
_cell.length_a   1.000
_cell.length_b   1.000
_cell.length_c   1.000
_cell.angle_alpha   90.00
_cell.angle_beta   90.00
_cell.angle_gamma   90.00
#
_symmetry.space_group_name_H-M   'P 1'
#
loop_
_entity.id
_entity.type
_entity.pdbx_description
1 polymer ?
#
loop_
_entity_poly.entity_id
_entity_poly.type
_entity_poly.pdbx_seq_one_letter_code
_entity_poly.pdbx_strand_id
1 'polypeptide(L)'
;MCGQVNVLFSVKDPSKPKKKSGWFGHVKELASKDMPVWEKWTVNVNCLSISGDTDTLSDGDGIMNRAERLLHLSATSFESNLLRIIELVDKHKSHVPPILSLDVAPFPYTISVSSAQKRPDDETWGDFIKKIMD
;
A
#
# COMPACT_ATOMS: atom_id res chain seq x y z
N MET A 1 -2.33 -7.32 -14.87
CA MET A 1 -1.40 -6.22 -14.50
C MET A 1 -0.84 -6.53 -13.13
N CYS A 2 0.45 -6.30 -12.89
CA CYS A 2 1.06 -6.50 -11.56
C CYS A 2 1.65 -5.19 -11.02
N GLY A 3 1.60 -5.04 -9.72
CA GLY A 3 2.16 -3.91 -8.99
C GLY A 3 2.56 -4.30 -7.58
N GLN A 4 3.20 -3.36 -6.89
CA GLN A 4 3.61 -3.53 -5.50
C GLN A 4 3.22 -2.30 -4.70
N VAL A 5 2.71 -2.53 -3.49
CA VAL A 5 2.51 -1.52 -2.46
C VAL A 5 3.55 -1.76 -1.38
N ASN A 6 4.33 -0.74 -1.06
CA ASN A 6 5.34 -0.79 0.00
C ASN A 6 4.89 0.12 1.14
N VAL A 7 4.92 -0.42 2.36
CA VAL A 7 4.71 0.34 3.59
C VAL A 7 6.00 0.30 4.38
N LEU A 8 6.52 1.47 4.75
CA LEU A 8 7.75 1.60 5.53
C LEU A 8 7.42 2.29 6.85
N PHE A 9 7.78 1.68 7.97
CA PHE A 9 7.69 2.28 9.29
C PHE A 9 9.05 2.79 9.76
N SER A 10 9.07 4.00 10.28
CA SER A 10 10.29 4.67 10.72
C SER A 10 10.23 5.04 12.20
N VAL A 11 11.39 5.21 12.83
CA VAL A 11 11.48 5.70 14.22
C VAL A 11 11.73 7.21 14.19
N LYS A 12 10.96 7.98 14.99
CA LYS A 12 11.29 9.39 15.24
C LYS A 12 12.56 9.46 16.07
N ASP A 13 13.59 10.11 15.56
CA ASP A 13 14.77 10.44 16.35
C ASP A 13 14.39 11.48 17.42
N PRO A 14 14.38 11.12 18.72
CA PRO A 14 13.98 12.05 19.78
C PRO A 14 14.99 13.19 19.97
N SER A 15 16.22 13.05 19.45
CA SER A 15 17.25 14.09 19.50
C SER A 15 17.06 15.18 18.44
N LYS A 16 16.24 14.94 17.41
CA LYS A 16 15.96 15.91 16.36
C LYS A 16 14.72 16.74 16.74
N PRO A 17 14.84 18.07 16.91
CA PRO A 17 13.71 18.90 17.29
C PRO A 17 12.60 18.85 16.23
N LYS A 18 11.35 18.81 16.69
CA LYS A 18 10.16 18.93 15.84
C LYS A 18 10.22 20.29 15.12
N LYS A 19 10.62 20.32 13.85
CA LYS A 19 10.47 21.53 13.03
C LYS A 19 8.98 21.83 12.93
N LYS A 20 8.55 22.96 13.50
CA LYS A 20 7.16 23.44 13.45
C LYS A 20 6.79 23.67 11.98
N SER A 21 6.02 22.77 11.40
CA SER A 21 5.43 22.99 10.08
C SER A 21 4.25 23.93 10.24
N GLY A 22 4.31 25.08 9.57
CA GLY A 22 3.17 25.98 9.40
C GLY A 22 2.03 25.30 8.64
N TRP A 23 0.85 25.90 8.77
CA TRP A 23 -0.43 25.41 8.26
C TRP A 23 -0.53 25.40 6.71
N PHE A 24 0.44 25.94 5.97
CA PHE A 24 0.46 25.90 4.51
C PHE A 24 1.84 25.54 3.96
N GLY A 25 1.92 24.41 3.23
CA GLY A 25 2.95 24.15 2.23
C GLY A 25 4.20 23.38 2.70
N HIS A 26 4.47 22.25 2.03
CA HIS A 26 5.72 21.47 2.06
C HIS A 26 6.04 20.53 3.24
N VAL A 27 5.08 19.70 3.67
CA VAL A 27 5.39 18.55 4.56
C VAL A 27 5.87 17.31 3.79
N LYS A 28 5.84 17.32 2.45
CA LYS A 28 5.91 16.07 1.67
C LYS A 28 7.31 15.52 1.34
N GLU A 29 8.44 16.20 1.66
CA GLU A 29 9.73 15.74 1.10
C GLU A 29 10.96 15.78 2.02
N LEU A 30 10.95 16.54 3.11
CA LEU A 30 12.15 16.69 3.96
C LEU A 30 12.15 15.85 5.23
N ALA A 31 11.01 15.24 5.60
CA ALA A 31 10.90 14.48 6.86
C ALA A 31 11.23 12.98 6.71
N SER A 32 11.25 12.44 5.50
CA SER A 32 11.31 10.98 5.26
C SER A 32 12.69 10.45 4.84
N LYS A 33 13.63 11.30 4.38
CA LYS A 33 14.87 10.82 3.76
C LYS A 33 15.94 10.30 4.75
N ASP A 34 15.85 10.71 6.02
CA ASP A 34 16.90 10.44 7.03
C ASP A 34 16.40 9.68 8.28
N MET A 35 15.17 9.19 8.28
CA MET A 35 14.62 8.46 9.42
C MET A 35 14.91 6.95 9.26
N PRO A 36 15.54 6.30 10.24
CA PRO A 36 15.76 4.86 10.18
C PRO A 36 14.44 4.10 10.04
N VAL A 37 14.35 3.28 9.00
CA VAL A 37 13.24 2.35 8.79
C VAL A 37 13.49 1.13 9.66
N TRP A 38 12.53 0.80 10.53
CA TRP A 38 12.62 -0.37 11.41
C TRP A 38 11.78 -1.54 10.92
N GLU A 39 10.78 -1.28 10.07
CA GLU A 39 9.96 -2.32 9.45
C GLU A 39 9.52 -1.94 8.05
N LYS A 40 9.47 -2.94 7.15
CA LYS A 40 9.03 -2.81 5.77
C LYS A 40 8.07 -3.94 5.43
N TRP A 41 6.91 -3.57 4.88
CA TRP A 41 5.95 -4.49 4.29
C TRP A 41 5.87 -4.25 2.78
N THR A 42 5.98 -5.33 2.00
CA THR A 42 5.76 -5.29 0.55
C THR A 42 4.58 -6.19 0.20
N VAL A 43 3.52 -5.60 -0.33
CA VAL A 43 2.33 -6.30 -0.81
C VAL A 43 2.40 -6.36 -2.34
N ASN A 44 2.47 -7.57 -2.87
CA ASN A 44 2.40 -7.80 -4.31
C ASN A 44 0.94 -7.88 -4.74
N VAL A 45 0.55 -7.09 -5.72
CA VAL A 45 -0.83 -6.99 -6.21
C VAL A 45 -0.89 -7.47 -7.66
N ASN A 46 -1.76 -8.44 -7.91
CA ASN A 46 -2.05 -8.95 -9.25
C ASN A 46 -3.51 -8.60 -9.61
N CYS A 47 -3.68 -7.69 -10.56
CA CYS A 47 -4.99 -7.34 -11.10
C CYS A 47 -5.36 -8.32 -12.23
N LEU A 48 -6.40 -9.11 -11.99
CA LEU A 48 -6.97 -10.07 -12.93
C LEU A 48 -8.00 -9.36 -13.82
N SER A 49 -7.94 -9.60 -15.13
CA SER A 49 -8.88 -8.99 -16.08
C SER A 49 -10.23 -9.71 -16.04
N ILE A 50 -11.30 -8.92 -15.92
CA ILE A 50 -12.69 -9.41 -16.04
C ILE A 50 -13.03 -9.64 -17.52
N SER A 51 -12.58 -8.75 -18.41
CA SER A 51 -12.68 -8.90 -19.86
C SER A 51 -11.70 -9.98 -20.32
N GLY A 52 -12.22 -11.10 -20.81
CA GLY A 52 -11.41 -12.09 -21.50
C GLY A 52 -11.15 -11.64 -22.94
N ASP A 53 -9.92 -11.82 -23.42
CA ASP A 53 -9.73 -12.01 -24.85
C ASP A 53 -10.42 -13.34 -25.21
N THR A 54 -11.39 -13.24 -26.11
CA THR A 54 -12.10 -14.32 -26.83
C THR A 54 -12.96 -15.29 -26.03
N ASP A 55 -14.26 -15.19 -26.31
CA ASP A 55 -15.21 -16.29 -26.45
C ASP A 55 -14.54 -17.62 -26.83
N THR A 56 -14.35 -18.49 -25.86
CA THR A 56 -14.39 -19.94 -26.07
C THR A 56 -15.29 -20.51 -24.98
N LEU A 57 -16.59 -20.32 -25.19
CA LEU A 57 -17.63 -21.04 -24.48
C LEU A 57 -17.47 -22.53 -24.81
N SER A 58 -16.67 -23.25 -24.02
CA SER A 58 -16.95 -24.67 -23.80
C SER A 58 -18.13 -24.73 -22.84
N ASP A 59 -19.30 -24.81 -23.46
CA ASP A 59 -20.56 -25.25 -22.90
C ASP A 59 -20.33 -26.47 -22.00
N GLY A 60 -20.42 -26.30 -20.67
CA GLY A 60 -20.00 -27.35 -19.74
C GLY A 60 -19.94 -26.90 -18.28
N ASP A 61 -21.10 -26.81 -17.66
CA ASP A 61 -21.34 -27.16 -16.26
C ASP A 61 -20.55 -26.38 -15.17
N GLY A 62 -21.11 -25.23 -14.76
CA GLY A 62 -20.64 -24.51 -13.57
C GLY A 62 -21.32 -23.15 -13.39
N ILE A 63 -22.25 -23.07 -12.43
CA ILE A 63 -23.24 -21.99 -12.16
C ILE A 63 -22.65 -20.60 -11.80
N MET A 64 -21.32 -20.40 -11.83
CA MET A 64 -20.70 -19.14 -11.40
C MET A 64 -20.13 -18.38 -12.59
N ASN A 65 -20.58 -17.14 -12.81
CA ASN A 65 -20.02 -16.32 -13.87
C ASN A 65 -18.54 -15.96 -13.54
N ARG A 66 -17.73 -15.65 -14.55
CA ARG A 66 -16.29 -15.37 -14.37
C ARG A 66 -16.02 -14.29 -13.31
N ALA A 67 -16.85 -13.26 -13.26
CA ALA A 67 -16.69 -12.16 -12.32
C ALA A 67 -16.86 -12.62 -10.86
N GLU A 68 -17.87 -13.44 -10.60
CA GLU A 68 -18.09 -14.07 -9.30
C GLU A 68 -16.89 -14.94 -8.90
N ARG A 69 -16.35 -15.76 -9.81
CA ARG A 69 -15.16 -16.58 -9.53
C ARG A 69 -13.95 -15.74 -9.15
N LEU A 70 -13.70 -14.64 -9.87
CA LEU A 70 -12.61 -13.71 -9.60
C LEU A 70 -12.81 -12.98 -8.26
N LEU A 71 -14.05 -12.62 -7.93
CA LEU A 71 -14.39 -12.01 -6.64
C LEU A 71 -14.11 -12.98 -5.49
N HIS A 72 -14.55 -14.23 -5.61
CA HIS A 72 -14.27 -15.26 -4.61
C HIS A 72 -12.76 -15.47 -4.42
N LEU A 73 -12.00 -15.55 -5.52
CA LEU A 73 -10.54 -15.67 -5.45
C LEU A 73 -9.90 -14.45 -4.74
N SER A 74 -10.38 -13.25 -5.03
CA SER A 74 -9.91 -12.02 -4.37
C SER A 74 -10.22 -12.02 -2.88
N ALA A 75 -11.41 -12.46 -2.47
CA ALA A 75 -11.80 -12.54 -1.06
C ALA A 75 -10.94 -13.56 -0.29
N THR A 76 -10.80 -14.78 -0.83
CA THR A 76 -9.95 -15.82 -0.23
C THR A 76 -8.49 -15.38 -0.13
N SER A 77 -7.98 -14.69 -1.15
CA SER A 77 -6.63 -14.12 -1.14
C SER A 77 -6.48 -13.07 -0.04
N PHE A 78 -7.45 -12.17 0.10
CA PHE A 78 -7.45 -11.15 1.15
C PHE A 78 -7.44 -11.77 2.55
N GLU A 79 -8.36 -12.70 2.83
CA GLU A 79 -8.46 -13.36 4.14
C GLU A 79 -7.18 -14.09 4.51
N SER A 80 -6.61 -14.85 3.56
CA SER A 80 -5.35 -15.59 3.76
C SER A 80 -4.19 -14.65 4.08
N ASN A 81 -4.10 -13.51 3.38
CA ASN A 81 -3.05 -12.51 3.63
C ASN A 81 -3.26 -11.78 4.96
N LEU A 82 -4.50 -11.49 5.35
CA LEU A 82 -4.80 -10.87 6.65
C LEU A 82 -4.35 -11.76 7.81
N LEU A 83 -4.70 -13.05 7.77
CA LEU A 83 -4.24 -14.03 8.76
C LEU A 83 -2.72 -14.12 8.78
N ARG A 84 -2.09 -14.13 7.60
CA ARG A 84 -0.62 -14.17 7.49
C ARG A 84 0.05 -12.96 8.14
N ILE A 85 -0.51 -11.76 7.98
CA ILE A 85 -0.02 -10.54 8.64
C ILE A 85 -0.09 -10.70 10.16
N ILE A 86 -1.24 -11.16 10.68
CA ILE A 86 -1.43 -11.36 12.12
C ILE A 86 -0.39 -12.36 12.67
N GLU A 87 -0.18 -13.49 12.00
CA GLU A 87 0.83 -14.48 12.38
C GLU A 87 2.26 -13.91 12.37
N LEU A 88 2.60 -13.11 11.36
CA LEU A 88 3.92 -12.50 11.24
C LEU A 88 4.18 -11.52 12.38
N VAL A 89 3.21 -10.64 12.66
CA VAL A 89 3.29 -9.69 13.77
C VAL A 89 3.37 -10.42 15.10
N ASP A 90 2.59 -11.49 15.28
CA ASP A 90 2.59 -12.29 16.51
C ASP A 90 3.95 -12.96 16.77
N LYS A 91 4.52 -13.56 15.72
CA LYS A 91 5.80 -14.26 15.76
C LYS A 91 6.99 -13.34 15.97
N HIS A 92 6.95 -12.12 15.46
CA HIS A 92 8.10 -11.22 15.40
C HIS A 92 7.90 -9.95 16.25
N LYS A 93 7.39 -10.04 17.48
CA LYS A 93 7.16 -8.83 18.32
C LYS A 93 8.41 -8.16 18.88
N SER A 94 9.53 -8.88 18.98
CA SER A 94 10.71 -8.44 19.73
C SER A 94 11.45 -7.25 19.14
N HIS A 95 11.24 -6.95 17.84
CA HIS A 95 11.90 -5.86 17.14
C HIS A 95 11.10 -4.55 17.14
N VAL A 96 9.88 -4.54 17.70
CA VAL A 96 9.01 -3.35 17.75
C VAL A 96 9.66 -2.30 18.67
N PRO A 97 9.92 -1.07 18.18
CA PRO A 97 10.52 -0.02 18.99
C PRO A 97 9.60 0.42 20.14
N PRO A 98 10.15 1.04 21.20
CA PRO A 98 9.34 1.60 22.28
C PRO A 98 8.31 2.61 21.77
N ILE A 99 7.08 2.53 22.28
CA ILE A 99 6.02 3.50 21.98
C ILE A 99 6.25 4.75 22.82
N LEU A 100 6.56 5.86 22.16
CA LEU A 100 6.88 7.15 22.80
C LEU A 100 5.75 8.19 22.65
N SER A 101 4.63 7.83 22.01
CA SER A 101 3.49 8.73 21.75
C SER A 101 2.18 8.12 22.22
N LEU A 102 1.21 8.98 22.54
CA LEU A 102 -0.18 8.60 22.78
C LEU A 102 -1.02 8.62 21.48
N ASP A 103 -0.40 8.89 20.34
CA ASP A 103 -1.06 8.85 19.03
C ASP A 103 -1.57 7.42 18.72
N VAL A 104 -2.73 7.32 18.09
CA VAL A 104 -3.32 6.05 17.63
C VAL A 104 -2.37 5.31 16.66
N ALA A 105 -1.57 6.04 15.90
CA ALA A 105 -0.51 5.53 15.04
C ALA A 105 0.85 6.05 15.54
N PRO A 106 1.51 5.35 16.48
CA PRO A 106 2.69 5.87 17.16
C PRO A 106 3.94 5.92 16.28
N PHE A 107 4.01 5.07 15.25
CA PHE A 107 5.14 5.00 14.32
C PHE A 107 4.82 5.75 13.02
N PRO A 108 5.65 6.74 12.62
CA PRO A 108 5.59 7.30 11.27
C PRO A 108 5.67 6.22 10.20
N TYR A 109 4.88 6.38 9.14
CA TYR A 109 4.93 5.49 8.00
C TYR A 109 4.85 6.23 6.67
N THR A 110 5.36 5.59 5.62
CA THR A 110 5.17 6.02 4.24
C THR A 110 4.62 4.87 3.42
N ILE A 111 3.75 5.19 2.45
CA ILE A 111 3.20 4.24 1.50
C ILE A 111 3.65 4.65 0.10
N SER A 112 4.25 3.72 -0.63
CA SER A 112 4.62 3.92 -2.03
C SER A 112 4.07 2.79 -2.90
N VAL A 113 3.68 3.14 -4.13
CA VAL A 113 3.14 2.19 -5.11
C VAL A 113 4.08 2.17 -6.30
N SER A 114 4.44 0.97 -6.76
CA SER A 114 5.22 0.77 -7.98
C SER A 114 4.47 -0.20 -8.89
N SER A 115 4.09 0.25 -10.08
CA SER A 115 3.55 -0.60 -11.14
C SER A 115 4.69 -1.02 -12.08
N ALA A 116 4.60 -2.24 -12.63
CA ALA A 116 5.55 -2.71 -13.63
C ALA A 116 5.39 -2.00 -15.00
N GLN A 117 4.26 -1.31 -15.21
CA GLN A 117 4.02 -0.43 -16.35
C GLN A 117 3.80 0.99 -15.85
N LYS A 118 4.77 1.88 -16.08
CA LYS A 118 4.49 3.32 -16.19
C LYS A 118 3.79 3.53 -17.53
N ARG A 119 2.52 3.93 -17.53
CA ARG A 119 1.93 4.44 -18.77
C ARG A 119 2.46 5.86 -18.97
N PRO A 120 2.78 6.28 -20.22
CA PRO A 120 3.24 7.63 -20.50
C PRO A 120 2.30 8.73 -20.00
N ASP A 121 1.00 8.40 -19.89
CA ASP A 121 -0.09 9.32 -19.51
C ASP A 121 -0.61 9.11 -18.07
N ASP A 122 0.16 8.47 -17.18
CA ASP A 122 -0.23 8.36 -15.77
C ASP A 122 -0.02 9.73 -15.09
N GLU A 123 -0.92 10.69 -15.36
CA GLU A 123 -1.04 11.92 -14.59
C GLU A 123 -1.25 11.55 -13.12
N THR A 124 -0.32 11.97 -12.26
CA THR A 124 -0.43 11.69 -10.84
C THR A 124 -1.58 12.53 -10.28
N TRP A 125 -2.26 12.06 -9.23
CA TRP A 125 -3.21 12.89 -8.47
C TRP A 125 -2.65 14.27 -8.09
N GLY A 126 -1.32 14.38 -7.91
CA GLY A 126 -0.66 15.67 -7.67
C GLY A 126 -0.67 16.61 -8.88
N ASP A 127 -0.61 16.08 -10.10
CA ASP A 127 -0.66 16.85 -11.34
C ASP A 127 -2.09 17.35 -11.59
N PHE A 128 -3.07 16.51 -11.31
CA PHE A 128 -4.49 16.88 -11.34
C PHE A 128 -4.83 17.99 -10.33
N ILE A 129 -4.31 17.91 -9.10
CA ILE A 129 -4.54 18.94 -8.07
C ILE A 129 -3.89 20.27 -8.47
N LYS A 130 -2.67 20.26 -9.03
CA LYS A 130 -2.03 21.48 -9.54
C LYS A 130 -2.88 22.15 -10.62
N LYS A 131 -3.43 21.36 -11.54
CA LYS A 131 -4.30 21.84 -12.62
C LYS A 131 -5.62 22.47 -12.14
N ILE A 132 -6.08 22.15 -10.93
CA ILE A 132 -7.26 22.76 -10.30
C ILE A 132 -6.91 24.06 -9.55
N MET A 133 -5.65 24.23 -9.18
CA MET A 133 -5.18 25.39 -8.42
C MET A 133 -4.67 26.54 -9.29
N ASP A 134 -4.41 26.28 -10.57
CA ASP A 134 -4.18 27.30 -11.62
C ASP A 134 -5.52 27.80 -12.21
#